data_AF-A0A6L6GVZ6-F1
#
_entry.id   AF-A0A6L6GVZ6-F1
#
_cell.length_a   1.000
_cell.length_b   1.000
_cell.length_c   1.000
_cell.angle_alpha   90.00
_cell.angle_beta   90.00
_cell.angle_gamma   90.00
#
_symmetry.space_group_name_H-M   'P 1'
#
loop_
_entity.id
_entity.type
_entity.pdbx_description
1 polymer ?
#
loop_
_entity_poly.entity_id
_entity_poly.type
_entity_poly.pdbx_seq_one_letter_code
_entity_poly.pdbx_strand_id
1 'polypeptide(L)'
;MEFIKSMDLMLMQLVVVPVACIGLGVLFAVLSKKVFVGPVTSLILALGFNYWYFTYAVPDIDLTFSMVLFWAILFPIISFFLSDLMIKHPNWLKSRSSYRHRERKI
;
A
#
# COMPACT_ATOMS: atom_id res chain seq x y z
N MET A 1 23.92 -5.28 0.98
CA MET A 1 23.09 -6.50 1.16
C MET A 1 22.95 -6.93 2.63
N GLU A 2 23.50 -6.22 3.61
CA GLU A 2 23.35 -6.61 5.03
C GLU A 2 22.03 -6.16 5.65
N PHE A 3 21.51 -4.98 5.27
CA PHE A 3 20.25 -4.44 5.81
C PHE A 3 19.03 -5.31 5.50
N ILE A 4 19.06 -6.00 4.35
CA ILE A 4 18.00 -6.94 3.91
C ILE A 4 18.18 -8.30 4.59
N LYS A 5 19.41 -8.73 4.89
CA LYS A 5 19.69 -9.94 5.69
C LYS A 5 19.33 -9.77 7.16
N SER A 6 19.36 -8.54 7.69
CA SER A 6 19.00 -8.25 9.09
C SER A 6 17.50 -8.08 9.31
N MET A 7 16.73 -7.78 8.25
CA MET A 7 15.28 -7.73 8.33
C MET A 7 14.71 -9.11 8.03
N ASP A 8 13.90 -9.62 8.96
CA ASP A 8 13.13 -10.84 8.71
C ASP A 8 12.29 -10.65 7.44
N LEU A 9 12.45 -11.59 6.50
CA LEU A 9 11.79 -11.60 5.22
C LEU A 9 10.25 -11.54 5.38
N MET A 10 9.74 -12.12 6.48
CA MET A 10 8.34 -12.06 6.86
C MET A 10 7.89 -10.63 7.23
N LEU A 11 8.71 -9.90 7.99
CA LEU A 11 8.42 -8.50 8.36
C LEU A 11 8.44 -7.59 7.13
N MET A 12 9.37 -7.84 6.21
CA MET A 12 9.42 -7.12 4.94
C MET A 12 8.14 -7.32 4.13
N GLN A 13 7.70 -8.58 3.95
CA GLN A 13 6.50 -8.90 3.17
C GLN A 13 5.18 -8.45 3.81
N LEU A 14 5.06 -8.51 5.13
CA LEU A 14 3.79 -8.23 5.81
C LEU A 14 3.60 -6.77 6.23
N VAL A 15 4.70 -6.01 6.40
CA VAL A 15 4.63 -4.64 6.92
C VAL A 15 5.21 -3.65 5.92
N VAL A 16 6.48 -3.83 5.56
CA VAL A 16 7.20 -2.82 4.78
C VAL A 16 6.65 -2.71 3.36
N VAL A 17 6.46 -3.84 2.69
CA VAL A 17 5.97 -3.90 1.31
C VAL A 17 4.54 -3.38 1.18
N PRO A 18 3.56 -3.83 2.00
CA PRO A 18 2.21 -3.31 1.93
C PRO A 18 2.15 -1.80 2.18
N VAL A 19 2.88 -1.32 3.20
CA VAL A 19 2.91 0.12 3.54
C VAL A 19 3.54 0.93 2.40
N ALA A 20 4.64 0.46 1.82
CA ALA A 20 5.29 1.14 0.71
C ALA A 20 4.43 1.15 -0.55
N CYS A 21 3.92 -0.01 -0.99
CA CYS A 21 3.12 -0.13 -2.21
C CYS A 21 1.82 0.67 -2.11
N ILE A 22 1.05 0.49 -1.04
CA ILE A 22 -0.23 1.18 -0.84
C ILE A 22 0.01 2.67 -0.55
N GLY A 23 0.94 2.98 0.35
CA GLY A 23 1.23 4.34 0.78
C GLY A 23 1.73 5.22 -0.36
N LEU A 24 2.69 4.75 -1.16
CA LEU A 24 3.14 5.47 -2.35
C LEU A 24 2.03 5.58 -3.39
N GLY A 25 1.21 4.54 -3.56
CA GLY A 25 0.12 4.61 -4.51
C GLY A 25 -0.92 5.66 -4.13
N VAL A 26 -1.36 5.68 -2.88
CA VAL A 26 -2.27 6.71 -2.36
C VAL A 26 -1.64 8.09 -2.46
N LEU A 27 -0.34 8.23 -2.14
CA LEU A 27 0.38 9.49 -2.26
C LEU A 27 0.33 10.01 -3.71
N PHE A 28 0.64 9.17 -4.70
CA PHE A 28 0.56 9.56 -6.11
C PHE A 28 -0.85 9.88 -6.56
N ALA A 29 -1.86 9.17 -6.05
CA ALA A 29 -3.26 9.48 -6.31
C ALA A 29 -3.64 10.87 -5.79
N VAL A 30 -3.22 11.22 -4.57
CA VAL A 30 -3.46 12.52 -3.95
C VAL A 30 -2.77 13.63 -4.73
N LEU A 31 -1.49 13.45 -5.08
CA LEU A 31 -0.72 14.44 -5.85
C LEU A 31 -1.30 14.68 -7.24
N SER A 32 -1.74 13.61 -7.92
CA SER A 32 -2.35 13.68 -9.25
C SER A 32 -3.84 14.06 -9.23
N LYS A 33 -4.47 14.10 -8.05
CA LYS A 33 -5.92 14.25 -7.84
C LYS A 33 -6.77 13.24 -8.62
N LYS A 34 -6.23 12.04 -8.88
CA LYS A 34 -6.89 10.99 -9.67
C LYS A 34 -6.93 9.69 -8.85
N VAL A 35 -8.14 9.26 -8.49
CA VAL A 35 -8.35 8.05 -7.68
C VAL A 35 -7.74 6.80 -8.32
N PHE A 36 -7.86 6.65 -9.65
CA PHE A 36 -7.32 5.50 -10.39
C PHE A 36 -5.80 5.41 -10.41
N VAL A 37 -5.08 6.50 -10.11
CA VAL A 37 -3.61 6.46 -10.06
C VAL A 37 -3.12 5.61 -8.89
N GLY A 38 -3.87 5.56 -7.77
CA GLY A 38 -3.54 4.76 -6.60
C GLY A 38 -3.45 3.25 -6.86
N PRO A 39 -4.51 2.59 -7.38
CA PRO A 39 -4.45 1.17 -7.70
C PRO A 39 -3.40 0.84 -8.77
N VAL A 40 -3.26 1.67 -9.81
CA VAL A 40 -2.29 1.42 -10.90
C VAL A 40 -0.85 1.46 -10.40
N THR A 41 -0.50 2.49 -9.62
CA THR A 41 0.84 2.61 -9.04
C THR A 41 1.12 1.51 -8.02
N SER A 42 0.14 1.16 -7.18
CA SER A 42 0.26 0.06 -6.22
C SER A 42 0.46 -1.29 -6.92
N LEU A 43 -0.23 -1.52 -8.05
CA LEU A 43 -0.08 -2.74 -8.86
C LEU A 43 1.33 -2.84 -9.44
N ILE A 44 1.83 -1.76 -10.04
CA ILE A 44 3.19 -1.72 -10.64
C ILE A 44 4.25 -1.99 -9.56
N LEU A 45 4.13 -1.35 -8.40
CA LEU A 45 5.04 -1.57 -7.28
C LEU A 45 4.95 -3.00 -6.75
N ALA A 46 3.75 -3.57 -6.63
CA ALA A 46 3.54 -4.95 -6.17
C ALA A 46 4.22 -5.95 -7.12
N LEU A 47 4.04 -5.78 -8.43
CA LEU A 47 4.66 -6.65 -9.43
C LEU A 47 6.19 -6.51 -9.44
N GLY A 48 6.70 -5.28 -9.38
CA GLY A 48 8.13 -5.02 -9.28
C GLY A 48 8.76 -5.64 -8.02
N PHE A 49 8.07 -5.55 -6.88
CA PHE A 49 8.53 -6.17 -5.65
C PHE A 49 8.51 -7.70 -5.72
N ASN A 50 7.43 -8.30 -6.24
CA ASN A 50 7.37 -9.75 -6.44
C ASN A 50 8.51 -10.23 -7.35
N TYR A 51 8.75 -9.55 -8.46
CA TYR A 51 9.86 -9.88 -9.36
C TYR A 51 11.21 -9.84 -8.62
N TRP A 52 11.47 -8.77 -7.87
CA TRP A 52 12.70 -8.66 -7.09
C TRP A 52 12.81 -9.74 -6.00
N TYR A 53 11.72 -10.03 -5.29
CA TYR A 53 11.66 -11.02 -4.22
C TYR A 53 12.03 -12.43 -4.72
N PHE A 54 11.41 -12.88 -5.81
CA PHE A 54 11.69 -14.21 -6.35
C PHE A 54 13.02 -14.27 -7.13
N THR A 55 13.54 -13.15 -7.63
CA THR A 55 14.83 -13.15 -8.33
C THR A 55 16.01 -13.12 -7.36
N TYR A 56 15.90 -12.38 -6.25
CA TYR A 56 17.04 -12.07 -5.39
C TYR A 56 16.90 -12.50 -3.93
N ALA A 57 15.69 -12.53 -3.39
CA ALA A 57 15.49 -12.87 -1.98
C ALA A 57 15.28 -14.38 -1.78
N VAL A 58 14.52 -15.03 -2.68
CA VAL A 58 14.29 -16.47 -2.65
C VAL A 58 14.31 -17.07 -4.06
N PRO A 59 15.51 -17.28 -4.64
CA PRO A 59 15.67 -17.73 -6.03
C PRO A 59 15.25 -19.18 -6.29
N ASP A 60 15.21 -20.01 -5.25
CA ASP A 60 15.00 -21.46 -5.38
C ASP A 60 13.52 -21.89 -5.24
N ILE A 61 12.59 -20.93 -5.15
CA ILE A 61 11.15 -21.21 -5.10
C ILE A 61 10.53 -21.00 -6.47
N ASP A 62 9.86 -22.02 -6.98
CA ASP A 62 9.04 -21.91 -8.19
C ASP A 62 7.94 -20.86 -8.01
N LEU A 63 8.01 -19.84 -8.86
CA LEU A 63 7.09 -18.71 -8.86
C LEU A 63 5.68 -19.18 -9.18
N THR A 64 4.90 -19.46 -8.14
CA THR A 64 3.51 -19.86 -8.31
C THR A 64 2.67 -18.62 -8.63
N PHE A 65 1.93 -18.67 -9.74
CA PHE A 65 1.07 -17.56 -10.19
C PHE A 65 0.15 -17.03 -9.07
N SER A 66 -0.39 -17.92 -8.23
CA SER A 66 -1.23 -17.58 -7.09
C SER A 66 -0.54 -16.71 -6.03
N MET A 67 0.76 -16.89 -5.80
CA MET A 67 1.51 -16.10 -4.80
C MET A 67 1.66 -14.64 -5.24
N VAL A 68 1.92 -14.42 -6.53
CA VAL A 68 2.04 -13.08 -7.10
C VAL A 68 0.68 -12.38 -7.16
N LEU A 69 -0.36 -13.12 -7.60
CA LEU A 69 -1.70 -12.57 -7.75
C LEU A 69 -2.29 -12.05 -6.43
N PHE A 70 -2.02 -12.72 -5.30
CA PHE A 70 -2.59 -12.32 -4.02
C PHE A 70 -2.25 -10.86 -3.67
N TRP A 71 -0.96 -10.51 -3.73
CA TRP A 71 -0.49 -9.15 -3.45
C TRP A 71 -0.84 -8.17 -4.58
N ALA A 72 -0.75 -8.62 -5.82
CA ALA A 72 -1.08 -7.80 -6.99
C ALA A 72 -2.57 -7.44 -7.08
N ILE A 73 -3.47 -8.19 -6.44
CA ILE A 73 -4.91 -7.86 -6.38
C ILE A 73 -5.23 -7.07 -5.11
N LEU A 74 -4.69 -7.48 -3.97
CA LEU A 74 -5.05 -6.92 -2.67
C LEU A 74 -4.54 -5.48 -2.51
N PHE A 75 -3.30 -5.17 -2.90
CA PHE A 75 -2.77 -3.80 -2.75
C PHE A 75 -3.51 -2.78 -3.61
N PRO A 76 -3.82 -3.02 -4.89
CA PRO A 76 -4.60 -2.07 -5.68
C PRO A 76 -6.00 -1.82 -5.14
N ILE A 77 -6.70 -2.86 -4.66
CA ILE A 77 -8.04 -2.71 -4.08
C ILE A 77 -7.99 -1.79 -2.86
N ILE A 78 -7.08 -2.05 -1.92
CA ILE A 78 -6.95 -1.21 -0.72
C ILE A 78 -6.54 0.21 -1.10
N SER A 79 -5.59 0.36 -2.02
CA SER A 79 -5.13 1.67 -2.49
C SER A 79 -6.24 2.46 -3.18
N PHE A 80 -7.13 1.80 -3.92
CA PHE A 80 -8.32 2.44 -4.50
C PHE A 80 -9.24 3.01 -3.43
N PHE A 81 -9.60 2.21 -2.42
CA PHE A 81 -10.47 2.68 -1.33
C PHE A 81 -9.85 3.85 -0.56
N LEU A 82 -8.56 3.78 -0.24
CA LEU A 82 -7.87 4.86 0.47
C LEU A 82 -7.73 6.12 -0.39
N SER A 83 -7.42 5.97 -1.68
CA SER A 83 -7.34 7.10 -2.61
C SER A 83 -8.70 7.78 -2.78
N ASP A 84 -9.78 7.00 -2.86
CA ASP A 84 -11.14 7.53 -2.95
C ASP A 84 -11.53 8.30 -1.68
N LEU A 85 -11.27 7.72 -0.51
CA LEU A 85 -11.51 8.36 0.80
C LEU A 85 -10.77 9.70 0.91
N MET A 86 -9.49 9.74 0.52
CA MET A 86 -8.66 10.95 0.66
C MET A 86 -9.02 12.05 -0.35
N ILE A 87 -9.42 11.68 -1.57
CA ILE A 87 -9.67 12.64 -2.66
C ILE A 87 -11.14 13.10 -2.67
N LYS A 88 -12.10 12.18 -2.61
CA LYS A 88 -13.54 12.51 -2.74
C LYS A 88 -14.21 12.83 -1.40
N HIS A 89 -13.73 12.25 -0.30
CA HIS A 89 -14.36 12.41 1.01
C HIS A 89 -13.43 13.06 2.07
N PRO A 90 -12.76 14.19 1.78
CA PRO A 90 -11.86 14.83 2.75
C PRO A 90 -12.59 15.31 4.02
N ASN A 91 -13.91 15.55 3.93
CA ASN A 91 -14.73 16.00 5.05
C ASN A 91 -14.94 14.93 6.15
N TRP A 92 -14.67 13.66 5.86
CA TRP A 92 -14.70 12.59 6.88
C TRP A 92 -13.66 12.83 7.99
N LEU A 93 -12.48 13.36 7.63
CA LEU A 93 -11.45 13.77 8.61
C LEU A 93 -11.88 14.99 9.44
N LYS A 94 -12.62 15.93 8.84
CA LYS A 94 -13.13 17.14 9.52
C LYS A 94 -14.27 16.84 10.50
N SER A 95 -15.18 15.93 10.15
CA SER A 95 -16.29 15.52 11.01
C SER A 95 -15.82 14.98 12.36
N ARG A 96 -14.81 14.08 12.36
CA ARG A 96 -14.23 13.52 13.59
C ARG A 96 -13.52 14.55 14.48
N SER A 97 -12.89 15.57 13.90
CA SER A 97 -12.25 16.66 14.65
C SER A 97 -13.27 17.58 15.34
N SER A 98 -14.38 17.87 14.67
CA SER A 98 -15.43 18.76 15.18
C SER A 98 -16.15 18.20 16.42
N TYR A 99 -16.39 16.88 16.46
CA TYR A 99 -16.95 16.23 17.65
C TYR A 99 -15.97 16.24 18.85
N ARG A 100 -14.69 15.97 18.61
CA ARG A 100 -13.65 15.95 19.67
C ARG A 100 -13.37 17.34 20.28
N HIS A 101 -13.69 18.42 19.58
CA HIS A 101 -13.61 19.77 20.14
C HIS A 101 -14.82 20.16 20.99
N ARG A 102 -15.97 19.49 20.80
CA ARG A 102 -17.20 19.79 21.51
C ARG A 102 -17.26 19.10 22.89
N GLU A 103 -16.66 17.92 23.02
CA GLU A 103 -16.54 17.20 24.30
C GLU A 103 -15.52 17.82 25.27
N ARG A 104 -14.53 18.59 24.79
CA ARG A 104 -13.56 19.28 25.66
C ARG A 104 -14.05 20.63 26.22
N LYS A 105 -15.27 21.03 25.87
CA LYS A 105 -15.88 22.30 26.31
C LYS A 105 -17.08 22.11 27.25
N ILE A 106 -17.42 20.85 27.58
CA ILE A 106 -18.42 20.47 28.58
C ILE A 106 -17.64 19.98 29.80
#